data_AF-A0A2D7JSI8-F1
#
_entry.id   AF-A0A2D7JSI8-F1
#
_cell.length_a   1.000
_cell.length_b   1.000
_cell.length_c   1.000
_cell.angle_alpha   90.00
_cell.angle_beta   90.00
_cell.angle_gamma   90.00
#
_symmetry.space_group_name_H-M   'P 1'
#
loop_
_entity.id
_entity.type
_entity.pdbx_description
1 polymer ?
#
loop_
_entity_poly.entity_id
_entity_poly.type
_entity_poly.pdbx_seq_one_letter_code
_entity_poly.pdbx_strand_id
1 'polypeptide(L)'
;MKQRNGEKTSLKFKDYDEFGKNGRTAMPHEHIRLAQAPNGELGPRCHECGVRLTFGNAMVVDKYYMCWECYVAATGADSKTKVSEADERFWMANES
;
A
#
# COMPACT_ATOMS: atom_id res chain seq x y z
N MET A 1 52.97 -13.60 19.83
CA MET A 1 51.56 -13.21 19.61
C MET A 1 50.80 -14.41 19.04
N LYS A 2 49.91 -15.03 19.82
CA LYS A 2 49.10 -16.17 19.37
C LYS A 2 47.84 -15.65 18.68
N GLN A 3 47.71 -15.93 17.39
CA GLN A 3 46.49 -15.62 16.62
C GLN A 3 45.38 -16.56 17.10
N ARG A 4 44.27 -16.00 17.60
CA ARG A 4 43.08 -16.77 17.97
C ARG A 4 42.17 -16.81 16.74
N ASN A 5 42.06 -17.99 16.13
CA ASN A 5 41.07 -18.30 15.10
C ASN A 5 39.67 -18.24 15.73
N GLY A 6 38.95 -17.16 15.45
CA GLY A 6 37.54 -17.03 15.77
C GLY A 6 36.71 -17.57 14.61
N GLU A 7 36.30 -18.82 14.70
CA GLU A 7 35.36 -19.46 13.79
C GLU A 7 34.02 -18.73 13.88
N LYS A 8 33.69 -17.92 12.86
CA LYS A 8 32.39 -17.25 12.77
C LYS A 8 31.34 -18.32 12.48
N THR A 9 30.73 -18.86 13.51
CA THR A 9 29.52 -19.67 13.38
C THR A 9 28.40 -18.79 12.82
N SER A 10 28.24 -18.84 11.50
CA SER A 10 27.08 -18.28 10.81
C SER A 10 25.84 -18.90 11.43
N LEU A 11 25.10 -18.12 12.24
CA LEU A 11 23.80 -18.50 12.77
C LEU A 11 22.87 -18.75 11.57
N LYS A 12 22.74 -20.02 11.18
CA LYS A 12 21.82 -20.44 10.12
C LYS A 12 20.43 -20.45 10.75
N PHE A 13 19.69 -19.36 10.55
CA PHE A 13 18.26 -19.31 10.88
C PHE A 13 17.57 -20.45 10.13
N LYS A 14 16.85 -21.27 10.89
CA LYS A 14 16.36 -22.60 10.48
C LYS A 14 15.27 -22.57 9.40
N ASP A 15 14.74 -21.38 9.10
CA ASP A 15 13.60 -21.17 8.21
C ASP A 15 13.92 -20.27 7.01
N TYR A 16 15.20 -20.06 6.68
CA TYR A 16 15.58 -19.45 5.41
C TYR A 16 15.57 -20.55 4.34
N ASP A 17 14.38 -20.84 3.81
CA ASP A 17 14.27 -21.67 2.60
C ASP A 17 15.15 -21.05 1.51
N GLU A 18 16.07 -21.85 0.95
CA GLU A 18 16.90 -21.46 -0.20
C GLU A 18 15.97 -21.22 -1.40
N PHE A 19 15.46 -19.99 -1.55
CA PHE A 19 14.76 -19.49 -2.73
C PHE A 19 15.68 -19.61 -3.95
N GLY A 20 15.80 -20.79 -4.56
CA GLY A 20 16.87 -20.98 -5.53
C GLY A 20 16.92 -22.26 -6.34
N LYS A 21 15.80 -23.00 -6.52
CA LYS A 21 15.77 -24.14 -7.47
C LYS A 21 14.71 -24.06 -8.57
N ASN A 22 13.79 -23.10 -8.50
CA ASN A 22 12.66 -23.01 -9.42
C ASN A 22 12.53 -21.62 -10.05
N GLY A 23 13.53 -21.11 -10.78
CA GLY A 23 13.38 -20.00 -11.77
C GLY A 23 12.62 -18.71 -11.38
N ARG A 24 12.28 -18.51 -10.11
CA ARG A 24 11.49 -17.37 -9.59
C ARG A 24 12.47 -16.37 -9.01
N THR A 25 13.17 -15.67 -9.89
CA THR A 25 14.11 -14.60 -9.55
C THR A 25 13.42 -13.28 -9.18
N ALA A 26 12.12 -13.15 -9.43
CA ALA A 26 11.36 -11.93 -9.12
C ALA A 26 10.70 -12.07 -7.75
N MET A 27 10.96 -11.10 -6.86
CA MET A 27 10.14 -10.94 -5.66
C MET A 27 8.67 -10.88 -6.09
N PRO A 28 7.76 -11.66 -5.48
CA PRO A 28 6.40 -11.86 -5.97
C PRO A 28 5.58 -10.56 -6.12
N HIS A 29 6.03 -9.47 -5.48
CA HIS A 29 5.38 -8.16 -5.47
C HIS A 29 6.32 -7.00 -5.85
N GLU A 30 7.23 -7.20 -6.81
CA GLU A 30 8.18 -6.15 -7.27
C GLU A 30 7.49 -4.91 -7.87
N HIS A 31 6.23 -5.02 -8.30
CA HIS A 31 5.46 -3.92 -8.87
C HIS A 31 4.95 -2.91 -7.83
N ILE A 32 5.04 -3.19 -6.53
CA ILE A 32 4.54 -2.32 -5.45
C ILE A 32 5.70 -1.52 -4.85
N ARG A 33 5.73 -0.22 -5.12
CA ARG A 33 6.70 0.71 -4.52
C ARG A 33 6.21 1.13 -3.13
N LEU A 34 6.85 0.62 -2.09
CA LEU A 34 6.56 1.00 -0.71
C LEU A 34 7.25 2.31 -0.34
N ALA A 35 6.59 3.10 0.51
CA ALA A 35 7.13 4.30 1.12
C ALA A 35 6.76 4.32 2.61
N GLN A 36 7.70 4.79 3.44
CA GLN A 36 7.44 5.08 4.84
C GLN A 36 7.05 6.55 4.97
N ALA A 37 5.93 6.81 5.64
CA ALA A 37 5.53 8.16 6.05
C ALA A 37 6.38 8.61 7.26
N PRO A 38 6.52 9.92 7.51
CA PRO A 38 7.39 10.44 8.59
C PRO A 38 6.90 10.03 9.99
N ASN A 39 5.62 9.70 10.14
CA ASN A 39 5.02 9.13 11.35
C ASN A 39 5.32 7.62 11.53
N GLY A 40 6.06 7.01 10.60
CA GLY A 40 6.40 5.59 10.62
C GLY A 40 5.39 4.67 9.93
N GLU A 41 4.25 5.19 9.46
CA GLU A 41 3.25 4.38 8.76
C GLU A 41 3.80 3.91 7.41
N LEU A 42 3.59 2.62 7.12
CA LEU A 42 3.94 2.04 5.84
C LEU A 42 2.79 2.21 4.87
N GLY A 43 3.09 2.63 3.64
CA GLY A 43 2.08 2.68 2.60
C GLY A 43 2.66 2.64 1.19
N PRO A 44 1.80 2.42 0.18
CA PRO A 44 2.24 2.33 -1.20
C PRO A 44 2.42 3.73 -1.81
N ARG A 45 3.18 3.80 -2.89
CA ARG A 45 3.14 4.96 -3.78
C ARG A 45 2.09 4.77 -4.86
N CYS A 46 1.44 5.86 -5.24
CA CYS A 46 0.61 5.89 -6.43
C CYS A 46 1.45 5.49 -7.66
N HIS A 47 0.96 4.55 -8.47
CA HIS A 47 1.68 4.04 -9.65
C HIS A 47 1.93 5.15 -10.70
N GLU A 48 0.94 5.99 -10.94
CA GLU A 48 1.01 7.05 -11.95
C GLU A 48 1.63 8.34 -11.40
N CYS A 49 1.13 8.77 -10.25
CA CYS A 49 1.35 10.10 -9.72
C CYS A 49 2.52 10.12 -8.69
N GLY A 50 2.97 8.95 -8.20
CA GLY A 50 4.16 8.81 -7.33
C GLY A 50 3.99 9.32 -5.88
N VAL A 51 2.84 9.91 -5.56
CA VAL A 51 2.48 10.41 -4.24
C VAL A 51 2.52 9.28 -3.21
N ARG A 52 2.98 9.60 -2.00
CA ARG A 52 2.98 8.67 -0.87
C ARG A 52 1.56 8.57 -0.32
N LEU A 53 1.04 7.37 -0.28
CA LEU A 53 -0.28 7.08 0.27
C LEU A 53 -0.14 6.14 1.46
N THR A 54 -1.10 6.16 2.36
CA THR A 54 -1.29 5.08 3.34
C THR A 54 -2.12 3.97 2.71
N PHE A 55 -2.01 2.74 3.22
CA PHE A 55 -2.83 1.62 2.68
C PHE A 55 -4.35 1.86 2.80
N GLY A 56 -4.80 2.67 3.76
CA GLY A 56 -6.22 3.03 3.89
C GLY A 56 -6.72 4.02 2.84
N ASN A 57 -5.83 4.87 2.30
CA ASN A 57 -6.20 5.89 1.31
C ASN A 57 -5.98 5.45 -0.15
N ALA A 58 -5.20 4.40 -0.36
CA ALA A 58 -4.87 3.92 -1.70
C ALA A 58 -5.98 3.03 -2.26
N MET A 59 -6.43 3.34 -3.48
CA MET A 59 -7.36 2.50 -4.24
C MET A 59 -6.58 1.47 -5.06
N VAL A 60 -7.12 0.26 -5.20
CA VAL A 60 -6.47 -0.83 -5.95
C VAL A 60 -7.12 -0.97 -7.32
N VAL A 61 -6.28 -0.94 -8.37
CA VAL A 61 -6.66 -1.30 -9.74
C VAL A 61 -5.76 -2.44 -10.19
N ASP A 62 -6.32 -3.64 -10.32
CA ASP A 62 -5.62 -4.90 -10.57
C ASP A 62 -4.47 -5.16 -9.59
N LYS A 63 -3.25 -4.78 -9.99
CA LYS A 63 -2.00 -4.97 -9.26
C LYS A 63 -1.43 -3.65 -8.71
N TYR A 64 -2.02 -2.51 -9.06
CA TYR A 64 -1.46 -1.20 -8.77
C TYR A 64 -2.26 -0.47 -7.69
N TYR A 65 -1.53 0.29 -6.87
CA TYR A 65 -2.10 1.24 -5.93
C TYR A 65 -2.15 2.64 -6.57
N MET A 66 -3.28 3.31 -6.45
CA MET A 66 -3.53 4.64 -7.02
C MET A 66 -4.16 5.57 -6.00
N CYS A 67 -3.97 6.89 -6.16
CA CYS A 67 -4.77 7.87 -5.44
C CYS A 67 -6.16 7.99 -6.08
N TRP A 68 -7.10 8.66 -5.39
CA TRP A 68 -8.46 8.82 -5.86
C TRP A 68 -8.56 9.43 -7.27
N GLU A 69 -7.81 10.51 -7.54
CA GLU A 69 -7.84 11.19 -8.84
C GLU A 69 -7.39 10.27 -9.99
N CYS A 70 -6.26 9.58 -9.80
CA CYS A 70 -5.70 8.68 -10.80
C CYS A 70 -6.56 7.38 -10.91
N TYR A 71 -7.26 6.98 -9.83
CA TYR A 71 -8.26 5.90 -9.85
C TYR A 71 -9.51 6.26 -10.68
N VAL A 72 -10.07 7.46 -10.50
CA VAL A 72 -11.23 7.95 -11.26
C VAL A 72 -10.87 8.06 -12.74
N ALA A 73 -9.67 8.57 -13.06
CA ALA A 73 -9.20 8.65 -14.43
C ALA A 73 -9.06 7.27 -15.10
N ALA A 74 -8.56 6.26 -14.37
CA ALA A 74 -8.37 4.91 -14.89
C ALA A 74 -9.68 4.11 -15.03
N THR A 75 -10.62 4.28 -14.09
CA THR A 75 -11.84 3.46 -14.02
C THR A 75 -13.08 4.16 -14.58
N GLY A 76 -13.05 5.48 -14.73
CA GLY A 76 -14.23 6.29 -15.03
C GLY A 76 -15.29 6.24 -13.93
N ALA A 77 -14.93 5.81 -12.72
CA ALA A 77 -15.86 5.70 -11.60
C ALA A 77 -16.29 7.08 -11.13
N ASP A 78 -17.60 7.33 -11.12
CA ASP A 78 -18.20 8.51 -10.50
C ASP A 78 -18.91 8.12 -9.20
N SER A 79 -18.92 9.04 -8.24
CA SER A 79 -19.64 8.86 -6.99
C SER A 79 -21.16 8.81 -7.29
N LYS A 80 -21.82 7.73 -6.87
CA LYS A 80 -23.29 7.61 -7.04
C LYS A 80 -24.08 8.40 -6.00
N THR A 81 -23.41 8.91 -4.98
CA THR A 81 -23.99 9.77 -3.95
C THR A 81 -24.26 11.14 -4.56
N LYS A 82 -25.52 11.38 -4.95
CA LYS A 82 -26.01 12.73 -5.18
C LYS A 82 -26.00 13.42 -3.82
N VAL A 83 -25.19 14.48 -3.68
CA VAL A 83 -25.31 15.38 -2.53
C VAL A 83 -26.67 16.04 -2.67
N SER A 84 -27.68 15.50 -1.98
CA SER A 84 -28.92 16.23 -1.81
C SER A 84 -28.59 17.44 -0.94
N GLU A 85 -28.70 18.65 -1.48
CA GLU A 85 -28.91 19.87 -0.69
C GLU A 85 -30.25 19.70 0.03
N ALA A 86 -30.24 18.95 1.13
CA ALA A 86 -31.31 19.02 2.11
C ALA A 86 -31.09 20.35 2.84
N ASP A 87 -31.68 21.41 2.29
CA ASP A 87 -31.68 22.75 2.89
C ASP A 87 -32.24 22.70 4.34
N GLU A 88 -33.03 21.68 4.65
CA GLU A 88 -33.55 21.40 5.99
C GLU A 88 -33.26 19.96 6.43
N ARG A 89 -32.87 19.83 7.70
CA ARG A 89 -32.66 18.51 8.34
C ARG A 89 -34.03 17.85 8.50
N PHE A 90 -34.14 16.58 8.13
CA PHE A 90 -35.43 15.86 8.04
C PHE A 90 -36.28 15.84 9.32
N TRP A 91 -35.68 16.10 10.50
CA TRP A 91 -36.38 16.14 11.78
C TRP A 91 -36.98 17.50 12.14
N MET A 92 -36.72 18.55 11.37
CA MET A 92 -37.26 19.90 11.61
C MET A 92 -38.72 20.06 11.12
N ALA A 93 -39.24 19.11 10.33
CA ALA A 93 -40.58 19.18 9.73
C ALA A 93 -41.75 18.82 10.68
N ASN A 94 -41.46 18.38 11.91
CA ASN A 94 -42.49 17.91 12.87
C ASN A 94 -42.78 18.92 14.01
N GLU A 95 -42.21 20.13 13.98
CA GLU A 95 -42.35 21.13 15.05
C GLU A 95 -43.21 22.36 14.68
N SER A 96 -43.87 22.36 13.51
CA SER A 96 -44.74 23.47 13.05
C SER A 96 -46.22 23.25 13.30
#